data_AF-A0A537I927-F1
#
_entry.id   AF-A0A537I927-F1
#
_cell.length_a   1.000
_cell.length_b   1.000
_cell.length_c   1.000
_cell.angle_alpha   90.00
_cell.angle_beta   90.00
_cell.angle_gamma   90.00
#
_symmetry.space_group_name_H-M   'P 1'
#
loop_
_entity.id
_entity.type
_entity.pdbx_description
1 polymer ?
#
loop_
_entity_poly.entity_id
_entity_poly.type
_entity_poly.pdbx_seq_one_letter_code
_entity_poly.pdbx_strand_id
1 'polypeptide(L)'
;MTPTSPQSHNVLWKTTLLALLFLSPAIFPPDHAISPVNGLLTGLNFPVSLGFAPDGRIFFTEKNTGNIRIIQTNGTLLPTSFATVNPILNVEEAGLLGIALDPAFSSNNYVYVYYTYRDGQSYTHGHIVRYTASGNTGTSIRDIFDVT
;
A
#
# COMPACT_ATOMS: atom_id res chain seq x y z
N MET A 1 -41.47 -15.67 -71.06
CA MET A 1 -40.30 -15.92 -70.19
C MET A 1 -39.25 -14.85 -70.50
N THR A 2 -39.11 -13.88 -69.59
CA THR A 2 -37.88 -13.26 -69.02
C THR A 2 -36.56 -13.18 -69.83
N PRO A 3 -35.66 -12.21 -69.54
CA PRO A 3 -35.80 -10.75 -69.48
C PRO A 3 -34.56 -10.00 -70.09
N THR A 4 -34.51 -8.70 -69.83
CA THR A 4 -33.70 -7.57 -70.35
C THR A 4 -32.22 -7.43 -69.91
N SER A 5 -31.42 -6.81 -70.81
CA SER A 5 -30.32 -5.81 -70.65
C SER A 5 -29.51 -5.65 -69.34
N PRO A 6 -28.17 -5.47 -69.44
CA PRO A 6 -27.37 -4.65 -68.51
C PRO A 6 -26.66 -3.47 -69.25
N GLN A 7 -27.01 -2.21 -68.96
CA GLN A 7 -26.39 -1.28 -67.97
C GLN A 7 -24.91 -0.89 -68.23
N SER A 8 -24.73 0.38 -68.61
CA SER A 8 -23.51 1.20 -68.56
C SER A 8 -23.00 1.30 -67.11
N HIS A 9 -21.73 1.55 -66.80
CA HIS A 9 -21.01 2.83 -66.88
C HIS A 9 -19.59 2.56 -66.36
N ASN A 10 -18.52 3.05 -67.00
CA ASN A 10 -17.20 3.11 -66.38
C ASN A 10 -16.30 4.12 -67.10
N VAL A 11 -16.31 5.40 -66.68
CA VAL A 11 -15.22 6.34 -67.00
C VAL A 11 -14.98 7.32 -65.84
N LEU A 12 -13.89 7.07 -65.11
CA LEU A 12 -12.90 7.99 -64.51
C LEU A 12 -13.28 9.45 -64.20
N TRP A 13 -13.15 9.85 -62.92
CA TRP A 13 -12.98 11.25 -62.46
C TRP A 13 -12.11 11.32 -61.17
N LYS A 14 -10.96 12.01 -61.21
CA LYS A 14 -10.70 13.34 -60.62
C LYS A 14 -10.49 13.40 -59.10
N THR A 15 -9.19 13.43 -58.71
CA THR A 15 -8.52 14.40 -57.79
C THR A 15 -9.05 14.69 -56.37
N THR A 16 -8.12 14.97 -55.43
CA THR A 16 -8.24 15.54 -54.04
C THR A 16 -8.40 14.46 -52.93
N LEU A 17 -7.60 14.31 -51.86
CA LEU A 17 -7.11 15.26 -50.85
C LEU A 17 -5.75 14.82 -50.25
N LEU A 18 -4.76 15.72 -50.31
CA LEU A 18 -3.64 15.79 -49.36
C LEU A 18 -3.97 16.92 -48.37
N ALA A 19 -4.83 16.66 -47.38
CA ALA A 19 -5.11 17.59 -46.27
C ALA A 19 -6.00 16.91 -45.21
N LEU A 20 -5.45 16.01 -44.41
CA LEU A 20 -6.17 15.44 -43.25
C LEU A 20 -5.28 15.21 -42.02
N LEU A 21 -4.10 15.85 -41.96
CA LEU A 21 -3.16 15.68 -40.85
C LEU A 21 -3.13 16.86 -39.86
N PHE A 22 -4.17 17.70 -39.82
CA PHE A 22 -4.23 18.85 -38.90
C PHE A 22 -5.61 19.11 -38.29
N LEU A 23 -6.37 18.08 -37.93
CA LEU A 23 -7.54 18.28 -37.07
C LEU A 23 -7.91 17.06 -36.23
N SER A 24 -6.94 16.43 -35.57
CA SER A 24 -7.28 15.75 -34.33
C SER A 24 -7.24 16.80 -33.23
N PRO A 25 -8.37 17.21 -32.64
CA PRO A 25 -8.28 17.67 -31.26
C PRO A 25 -7.64 16.49 -30.52
N ALA A 26 -6.49 16.72 -29.90
CA ALA A 26 -6.05 15.80 -28.87
C ALA A 26 -7.15 15.84 -27.80
N ILE A 27 -8.08 14.89 -27.86
CA ILE A 27 -8.95 14.58 -26.74
C ILE A 27 -8.02 13.89 -25.76
N PHE A 28 -7.24 14.68 -25.03
CA PHE A 28 -6.82 14.22 -23.73
C PHE A 28 -8.14 14.09 -22.96
N PRO A 29 -8.56 12.89 -22.53
CA PRO A 29 -9.51 12.85 -21.43
C PRO A 29 -8.95 13.76 -20.33
N PRO A 30 -9.78 14.46 -19.54
CA PRO A 30 -9.27 15.10 -18.33
C PRO A 30 -8.62 14.01 -17.48
N ASP A 31 -7.32 13.84 -17.64
CA ASP A 31 -6.54 12.87 -16.92
C ASP A 31 -6.28 13.52 -15.57
N HIS A 32 -7.26 13.29 -14.68
CA HIS A 32 -7.21 13.23 -13.23
C HIS A 32 -8.67 13.14 -12.78
N ALA A 33 -9.32 11.99 -13.01
CA ALA A 33 -10.48 11.63 -12.22
C ALA A 33 -10.00 11.56 -10.77
N ILE A 34 -10.27 12.61 -10.00
CA ILE A 34 -9.91 12.68 -8.59
C ILE A 34 -10.72 11.56 -7.91
N SER A 35 -10.05 10.46 -7.60
CA SER A 35 -10.68 9.41 -6.81
C SER A 35 -11.03 10.00 -5.45
N PRO A 36 -12.29 9.89 -4.98
CA PRO A 36 -12.67 10.46 -3.70
C PRO A 36 -11.82 9.86 -2.60
N VAL A 37 -11.18 10.71 -1.80
CA VAL A 37 -10.44 10.28 -0.61
C VAL A 37 -11.45 10.03 0.49
N ASN A 38 -11.67 8.76 0.82
CA ASN A 38 -12.52 8.36 1.95
C ASN A 38 -11.65 7.81 3.08
N GLY A 39 -11.83 8.34 4.29
CA GLY A 39 -11.14 7.82 5.47
C GLY A 39 -11.64 6.42 5.82
N LEU A 40 -10.73 5.45 5.91
CA LEU A 40 -11.08 4.08 6.30
C LEU A 40 -11.37 3.98 7.81
N LEU A 41 -10.52 4.61 8.62
CA LEU A 41 -10.61 4.65 10.08
C LEU A 41 -10.23 6.06 10.58
N THR A 42 -10.79 6.45 11.71
CA THR A 42 -10.47 7.70 12.41
C THR A 42 -10.16 7.40 13.89
N GLY A 43 -9.52 8.34 14.59
CA GLY A 43 -9.22 8.21 16.02
C GLY A 43 -8.14 7.18 16.38
N LEU A 44 -7.27 6.83 15.43
CA LEU A 44 -6.13 5.93 15.67
C LEU A 44 -5.04 6.61 16.50
N ASN A 45 -4.26 5.82 17.24
CA ASN A 45 -3.20 6.35 18.09
C ASN A 45 -1.90 6.57 17.30
N PHE A 46 -1.75 7.76 16.71
CA PHE A 46 -0.55 8.20 15.97
C PHE A 46 0.03 7.10 15.04
N PRO A 47 -0.72 6.67 14.00
CA PRO A 47 -0.23 5.69 13.04
C PRO A 47 0.88 6.29 12.17
N VAL A 48 2.01 5.59 12.00
CA VAL A 48 3.17 6.14 11.26
C VAL A 48 3.70 5.26 10.12
N SER A 49 3.38 3.97 10.09
CA SER A 49 3.79 3.07 8.99
C SER A 49 2.75 1.98 8.74
N LEU A 50 2.65 1.53 7.49
CA LEU A 50 1.71 0.51 7.01
C LEU A 50 2.48 -0.62 6.31
N GLY A 51 2.09 -1.86 6.61
CA GLY A 51 2.54 -3.07 5.94
C GLY A 51 1.36 -3.88 5.41
N PHE A 52 1.33 -4.13 4.11
CA PHE A 52 0.22 -4.84 3.46
C PHE A 52 0.56 -6.32 3.32
N ALA A 53 -0.27 -7.18 3.90
CA ALA A 53 -0.11 -8.62 3.79
C ALA A 53 -0.72 -9.16 2.48
N PRO A 54 -0.17 -10.24 1.90
CA PRO A 54 -0.77 -10.92 0.75
C PRO A 54 -2.18 -11.47 1.03
N ASP A 55 -2.53 -11.71 2.29
CA ASP A 55 -3.87 -12.13 2.71
C ASP A 55 -4.88 -10.97 2.85
N GLY A 56 -4.45 -9.74 2.54
CA GLY A 56 -5.27 -8.54 2.53
C GLY A 56 -5.39 -7.83 3.88
N ARG A 57 -4.78 -8.35 4.96
CA ARG A 57 -4.65 -7.59 6.21
C ARG A 57 -3.68 -6.42 6.05
N ILE A 58 -3.94 -5.34 6.77
CA ILE A 58 -3.03 -4.20 6.87
C ILE A 58 -2.49 -4.14 8.31
N PHE A 59 -1.18 -4.26 8.44
CA PHE A 59 -0.48 -4.06 9.70
C PHE A 59 -0.05 -2.61 9.80
N PHE A 60 -0.13 -2.00 10.98
CA PHE A 60 0.36 -0.65 11.19
C PHE A 60 0.96 -0.45 12.58
N THR A 61 1.82 0.55 12.69
CA THR A 61 2.50 0.92 13.94
C THR A 61 1.83 2.12 14.60
N GLU A 62 1.57 2.03 15.90
CA GLU A 62 1.18 3.15 16.74
C GLU A 62 2.43 3.70 17.45
N LYS A 63 2.89 4.88 17.06
CA LYS A 63 4.19 5.43 17.49
C LYS A 63 4.36 5.48 19.01
N ASN A 64 3.35 5.98 19.71
CA ASN A 64 3.47 6.33 21.13
C ASN A 64 3.10 5.20 22.09
N THR A 65 2.30 4.24 21.65
CA THR A 65 1.85 3.10 22.47
C THR A 65 2.76 1.88 22.32
N GLY A 66 3.56 1.83 21.25
CA GLY A 66 4.35 0.65 20.91
C GLY A 66 3.52 -0.51 20.35
N ASN A 67 2.25 -0.28 20.03
CA ASN A 67 1.40 -1.33 19.50
C ASN A 67 1.57 -1.51 18.00
N ILE A 68 1.62 -2.77 17.58
CA ILE A 68 1.41 -3.20 16.21
C ILE A 68 -0.05 -3.60 16.09
N ARG A 69 -0.77 -3.01 15.15
CA ARG A 69 -2.23 -3.17 15.00
C ARG A 69 -2.56 -3.77 13.65
N ILE A 70 -3.75 -4.36 13.53
CA ILE A 70 -4.22 -5.00 12.30
C ILE A 70 -5.59 -4.43 11.91
N ILE A 71 -5.70 -4.03 10.65
CA ILE A 71 -6.98 -3.78 9.97
C ILE A 71 -7.27 -5.02 9.12
N GLN A 72 -8.46 -5.58 9.26
CA GLN A 72 -8.92 -6.73 8.47
C GLN A 72 -9.35 -6.31 7.06
N THR A 73 -9.52 -7.30 6.18
CA THR A 73 -9.95 -7.11 4.79
C THR A 73 -11.28 -6.39 4.64
N ASN A 74 -12.15 -6.46 5.65
CA ASN A 74 -13.42 -5.74 5.71
C ASN A 74 -13.30 -4.30 6.27
N GLY A 75 -12.08 -3.80 6.50
CA GLY A 75 -11.82 -2.47 7.06
C GLY A 75 -11.92 -2.38 8.59
N THR A 76 -12.21 -3.49 9.29
CA THR A 76 -12.36 -3.47 10.76
C THR A 76 -11.00 -3.49 11.46
N LEU A 77 -10.79 -2.59 12.41
CA LEU A 77 -9.66 -2.63 13.34
C LEU A 77 -9.82 -3.77 14.35
N LEU A 78 -8.82 -4.65 14.48
CA LEU A 78 -8.84 -5.66 15.53
C LEU A 78 -8.70 -5.02 16.92
N PRO A 79 -9.50 -5.48 17.91
CA PRO A 79 -9.45 -4.93 19.27
C PRO A 79 -8.14 -5.24 19.97
N THR A 80 -7.55 -6.40 19.68
CA THR A 80 -6.26 -6.83 20.23
C THR A 80 -5.13 -6.44 19.30
N SER A 81 -4.05 -5.90 19.86
CA SER A 81 -2.80 -5.65 19.12
C SER A 81 -2.21 -6.97 18.62
N PHE A 82 -1.57 -6.93 17.46
CA PHE A 82 -0.74 -8.02 16.97
C PHE A 82 0.38 -8.32 17.96
N ALA A 83 1.13 -7.29 18.34
CA ALA A 83 2.12 -7.33 19.40
C ALA A 83 2.27 -5.92 19.99
N THR A 84 2.90 -5.84 21.16
CA THR A 84 3.28 -4.56 21.78
C THR A 84 4.77 -4.63 22.08
N VAL A 85 5.51 -3.62 21.63
CA VAL A 85 6.93 -3.46 21.92
C VAL A 85 7.09 -2.69 23.23
N ASN A 86 7.95 -3.19 24.11
CA ASN A 86 8.31 -2.57 25.38
C ASN A 86 9.71 -3.04 25.79
N PRO A 87 10.63 -2.18 26.27
CA PRO A 87 10.48 -0.73 26.46
C PRO A 87 10.39 0.06 25.15
N ILE A 88 9.87 1.30 25.23
CA ILE A 88 9.81 2.24 24.10
C ILE A 88 10.06 3.68 24.56
N LEU A 89 10.78 4.46 23.75
CA LEU A 89 10.94 5.90 23.92
C LEU A 89 10.01 6.63 22.94
N ASN A 90 9.05 7.42 23.43
CA ASN A 90 7.98 8.00 22.62
C ASN A 90 7.99 9.55 22.54
N VAL A 91 9.19 10.15 22.48
CA VAL A 91 9.37 11.61 22.38
C VAL A 91 9.75 12.04 20.96
N GLU A 92 9.27 13.19 20.48
CA GLU A 92 9.63 13.74 19.16
C GLU A 92 9.47 12.70 18.02
N GLU A 93 10.55 12.35 17.31
CA GLU A 93 10.59 11.33 16.25
C GLU A 93 10.84 9.90 16.78
N ALA A 94 11.06 9.73 18.09
CA ALA A 94 11.23 8.43 18.73
C ALA A 94 9.88 7.72 18.94
N GLY A 95 9.86 6.40 18.80
CA GLY A 95 8.70 5.55 19.02
C GLY A 95 8.79 4.28 18.21
N LEU A 96 7.63 3.67 17.94
CA LEU A 96 7.50 2.53 17.04
C LEU A 96 7.24 3.08 15.63
N LEU A 97 8.22 2.97 14.74
CA LEU A 97 8.20 3.71 13.48
C LEU A 97 7.92 2.77 12.30
N GLY A 98 8.92 2.00 11.88
CA GLY A 98 8.84 1.18 10.66
C GLY A 98 8.16 -0.17 10.89
N ILE A 99 7.45 -0.64 9.88
CA ILE A 99 7.00 -2.04 9.76
C ILE A 99 7.24 -2.55 8.35
N ALA A 100 7.67 -3.80 8.25
CA ALA A 100 7.81 -4.51 6.98
C ALA A 100 7.36 -5.97 7.15
N LEU A 101 6.58 -6.47 6.21
CA LEU A 101 6.31 -7.89 6.09
C LEU A 101 7.37 -8.50 5.18
N ASP A 102 7.81 -9.71 5.52
CA ASP A 102 8.75 -10.45 4.68
C ASP A 102 8.14 -10.70 3.29
N PRO A 103 8.92 -10.61 2.18
CA PRO A 103 8.40 -10.95 0.86
C PRO A 103 7.82 -12.36 0.77
N ALA A 104 8.30 -13.29 1.61
CA ALA A 104 7.77 -14.64 1.73
C ALA A 104 6.79 -14.81 2.91
N PHE A 105 6.09 -13.74 3.33
CA PHE A 105 5.16 -13.74 4.47
C PHE A 105 4.14 -14.87 4.42
N SER A 106 3.58 -15.19 3.25
CA SER A 106 2.63 -16.30 3.08
C SER A 106 3.19 -17.67 3.48
N SER A 107 4.52 -17.81 3.55
CA SER A 107 5.20 -19.05 3.92
C SER A 107 5.87 -18.95 5.29
N ASN A 108 6.50 -17.82 5.64
CA ASN A 108 7.28 -17.68 6.87
C ASN A 108 6.59 -16.87 7.98
N ASN A 109 5.54 -16.13 7.64
CA ASN A 109 4.77 -15.30 8.57
C ASN A 109 5.60 -14.22 9.30
N TYR A 110 6.69 -13.73 8.70
CA TYR A 110 7.59 -12.80 9.38
C TYR A 110 7.17 -11.34 9.23
N VAL A 111 7.14 -10.64 10.37
CA VAL A 111 6.87 -9.19 10.47
C VAL A 111 8.04 -8.54 11.20
N TYR A 112 8.68 -7.57 10.56
CA TYR A 112 9.78 -6.80 11.12
C TYR A 112 9.28 -5.43 11.54
N VAL A 113 9.76 -4.94 12.69
CA VAL A 113 9.47 -3.57 13.13
C VAL A 113 10.73 -2.88 13.60
N TYR A 114 10.78 -1.57 13.38
CA TYR A 114 11.81 -0.68 13.91
C TYR A 114 11.20 0.18 15.01
N TYR A 115 11.87 0.25 16.15
CA TYR A 115 11.50 1.14 17.25
C TYR A 115 12.72 1.72 17.93
N THR A 116 12.49 2.77 18.71
CA THR A 116 13.53 3.34 19.56
C THR A 116 13.23 3.10 21.04
N TYR A 117 14.28 2.89 21.82
CA TYR A 117 14.21 2.82 23.27
C TYR A 117 15.39 3.57 23.90
N ARG A 118 15.30 3.82 25.21
CA ARG A 118 16.39 4.42 25.99
C ARG A 118 16.91 3.39 26.99
N ASP A 119 18.22 3.18 27.01
CA ASP A 119 18.85 2.24 27.92
C ASP A 119 18.99 2.80 29.35
N GLY A 120 19.60 2.01 30.24
CA GLY A 120 19.86 2.43 31.62
C GLY A 120 20.89 3.56 31.76
N GLN A 121 21.67 3.87 30.71
CA GLN A 121 22.67 4.93 30.68
C GLN A 121 22.15 6.20 29.98
N SER A 122 20.88 6.24 29.61
CA SER A 122 20.22 7.33 28.88
C SER A 122 20.61 7.49 27.40
N TYR A 123 21.28 6.51 26.82
CA TYR A 123 21.51 6.47 25.38
C TYR A 123 20.24 6.04 24.64
N THR A 124 20.00 6.65 23.48
CA THR A 124 18.86 6.32 22.62
C THR A 124 19.31 5.35 21.54
N HIS A 125 18.65 4.20 21.44
CA HIS A 125 18.98 3.14 20.51
C HIS A 125 17.86 2.94 19.50
N GLY A 126 18.23 2.65 18.26
CA GLY A 126 17.34 2.13 17.24
C GLY A 126 17.44 0.61 17.20
N HIS A 127 16.29 -0.06 17.23
CA HIS A 127 16.21 -1.51 17.34
C HIS A 127 15.27 -2.06 16.26
N ILE A 128 15.72 -3.07 15.51
CA ILE A 128 14.90 -3.89 14.61
C ILE A 128 14.66 -5.25 15.24
N VAL A 129 13.40 -5.60 15.42
CA VAL A 129 12.97 -6.94 15.86
C VAL A 129 12.07 -7.58 14.83
N ARG A 130 12.04 -8.91 14.81
CA ARG A 130 11.15 -9.72 13.99
C ARG A 130 10.21 -10.52 14.87
N TYR A 131 8.92 -10.47 14.55
CA TYR A 131 7.90 -11.38 15.06
C TYR A 131 7.56 -12.45 14.02
N THR A 132 7.13 -13.62 14.50
CA THR A 132 6.45 -14.63 13.67
C THR A 132 4.95 -14.54 13.96
N ALA A 133 4.16 -14.26 12.93
CA ALA A 133 2.71 -14.20 13.04
C ALA A 133 2.12 -15.61 13.24
N SER A 134 1.32 -15.74 14.29
CA SER A 134 0.43 -16.87 14.53
C SER A 134 -1.00 -16.34 14.41
N GLY A 135 -1.55 -16.40 13.20
CA GLY A 135 -2.81 -15.72 12.87
C GLY A 135 -2.67 -14.21 13.06
N ASN A 136 -3.47 -13.63 13.95
CA ASN A 136 -3.48 -12.18 14.25
C ASN A 136 -2.58 -11.78 15.42
N THR A 137 -1.72 -12.68 15.91
CA THR A 137 -0.85 -12.44 17.06
C THR A 137 0.61 -12.61 16.66
N GLY A 138 1.46 -11.66 17.06
CA GLY A 138 2.90 -11.69 16.91
C GLY A 138 3.51 -12.51 18.04
N THR A 139 4.31 -13.49 17.67
CA THR A 139 4.96 -14.42 18.61
C THR A 139 6.44 -14.55 18.29
N SER A 140 7.20 -15.26 19.12
CA SER A 140 8.58 -15.66 18.83
C SER A 140 9.46 -14.48 18.40
N ILE A 141 9.44 -13.41 19.20
CA ILE A 141 10.23 -12.21 18.95
C ILE A 141 11.72 -12.58 18.84
N ARG A 142 12.41 -11.96 17.88
CA ARG A 142 13.84 -12.11 17.66
C ARG A 142 14.45 -10.75 17.38
N ASP A 143 15.48 -10.41 18.14
CA ASP A 143 16.34 -9.27 17.87
C ASP A 143 17.12 -9.51 16.58
N ILE A 144 17.00 -8.57 15.64
CA ILE A 144 17.68 -8.63 14.33
C ILE A 144 18.88 -7.69 14.34
N PHE A 145 18.70 -6.51 14.93
CA PHE A 145 19.73 -5.49 14.97
C PHE A 145 19.46 -4.49 16.10
N ASP A 146 20.49 -4.24 16.89
CA ASP A 146 20.49 -3.22 17.95
C ASP A 146 21.74 -2.36 17.79
N VAL A 147 21.57 -1.04 17.75
CA VAL A 147 22.67 -0.07 17.75
C VAL A 147 23.09 0.16 19.20
N THR A 148 23.89 -0.74 19.77
CA THR A 148 24.49 -0.55 21.09
C THR A 148 25.67 0.41 21.07
#